data_AF-A0AAF1C3Q8-F1
#
_entry.id   AF-A0AAF1C3Q8-F1
#
_cell.length_a   1.000
_cell.length_b   1.000
_cell.length_c   1.000
_cell.angle_alpha   90.00
_cell.angle_beta   90.00
_cell.angle_gamma   90.00
#
_symmetry.space_group_name_H-M   'P 1'
#
loop_
_entity.id
_entity.type
_entity.pdbx_description
1 polymer ?
#
loop_
_entity_poly.entity_id
_entity_poly.type
_entity_poly.pdbx_seq_one_letter_code
_entity_poly.pdbx_strand_id
1 'polypeptide(L)'
;MEDQRRPRAVYGVGDEPDARFSLANERTALAWVRTGLGLVAGGVALTSLATFAELTVLLDVIAAVACLAGAAVAGYGWRTWRRNEIALRTGAPLPAPTALPVLAGGVVLMALVLAGYAVVSVV
;
A
#
# COMPACT_ATOMS: atom_id res chain seq x y z
N MET A 1 -31.61 -4.86 17.05
CA MET A 1 -30.42 -5.71 17.23
C MET A 1 -29.23 -4.78 17.27
N GLU A 2 -28.46 -4.74 18.35
CA GLU A 2 -27.26 -3.90 18.41
C GLU A 2 -26.21 -4.44 17.44
N ASP A 3 -25.63 -3.56 16.62
CA ASP A 3 -24.58 -3.94 15.67
C ASP A 3 -23.29 -4.29 16.42
N GLN A 4 -22.90 -5.57 16.39
CA GLN A 4 -21.71 -6.10 17.07
C GLN A 4 -20.43 -6.00 16.23
N ARG A 5 -20.47 -5.44 15.02
CA ARG A 5 -19.32 -5.39 14.11
C ARG A 5 -18.17 -4.56 14.66
N ARG A 6 -16.93 -5.00 14.38
CA ARG A 6 -15.68 -4.36 14.78
C ARG A 6 -14.84 -4.03 13.56
N PRO A 7 -14.13 -2.88 13.54
CA PRO A 7 -13.97 -1.91 14.64
C PRO A 7 -15.19 -0.98 14.88
N ARG A 8 -15.56 -0.80 16.15
CA ARG A 8 -16.70 0.06 16.57
C ARG A 8 -16.57 1.52 16.11
N ALA A 9 -15.33 2.01 15.98
CA ALA A 9 -15.05 3.36 15.50
C ALA A 9 -15.46 3.60 14.02
N VAL A 10 -15.76 2.53 13.26
CA VAL A 10 -16.25 2.59 11.88
C VAL A 10 -17.70 2.16 11.81
N TYR A 11 -18.04 1.00 12.40
CA TYR A 11 -19.40 0.46 12.31
C TYR A 11 -20.42 1.12 13.23
N GLY A 12 -19.98 1.81 14.28
CA GLY A 12 -20.85 2.50 15.24
C GLY A 12 -21.19 3.95 14.86
N VAL A 13 -20.84 4.40 13.65
CA VAL A 13 -21.13 5.76 13.16
C VAL A 13 -21.91 5.72 11.86
N GLY A 14 -22.75 6.75 11.67
CA GLY A 14 -23.56 6.92 10.47
C GLY A 14 -24.59 5.81 10.25
N ASP A 15 -25.11 5.75 9.02
CA ASP A 15 -26.03 4.72 8.59
C ASP A 15 -25.31 3.64 7.77
N GLU A 16 -25.97 2.50 7.56
CA GLU A 16 -25.40 1.44 6.75
C GLU A 16 -25.26 1.90 5.28
N PRO A 17 -24.03 1.95 4.74
CA PRO A 17 -23.81 2.36 3.37
C PRO A 17 -24.23 1.25 2.41
N ASP A 18 -24.43 1.61 1.15
CA ASP A 18 -24.65 0.63 0.09
C ASP A 18 -23.47 -0.35 -0.01
N ALA A 19 -23.76 -1.63 0.19
CA ALA A 19 -22.78 -2.70 0.29
C ALA A 19 -21.80 -2.75 -0.90
N ARG A 20 -22.20 -2.31 -2.10
CA ARG A 20 -21.31 -2.28 -3.27
C ARG A 20 -20.12 -1.33 -3.07
N PHE A 21 -20.33 -0.19 -2.40
CA PHE A 21 -19.27 0.79 -2.16
C PHE A 21 -18.34 0.34 -1.04
N SER A 22 -18.87 -0.26 0.03
CA SER A 22 -18.06 -0.85 1.09
C SER A 22 -17.18 -1.99 0.57
N LEU A 23 -17.73 -2.89 -0.26
CA LEU A 23 -16.95 -3.98 -0.87
C LEU A 23 -15.91 -3.45 -1.88
N ALA A 24 -16.20 -2.37 -2.59
CA ALA A 24 -15.21 -1.72 -3.45
C ALA A 24 -14.05 -1.14 -2.62
N ASN A 25 -14.36 -0.45 -1.52
CA ASN A 25 -13.37 0.11 -0.59
C ASN A 25 -12.49 -0.99 0.05
N GLU A 26 -13.09 -2.11 0.47
CA GLU A 26 -12.37 -3.26 1.00
C GLU A 26 -11.40 -3.86 -0.04
N ARG A 27 -11.82 -4.03 -1.29
CA ARG A 27 -10.93 -4.52 -2.37
C ARG A 27 -9.73 -3.60 -2.58
N THR A 28 -9.92 -2.28 -2.55
CA THR A 28 -8.81 -1.33 -2.64
C THR A 28 -7.88 -1.48 -1.44
N ALA A 29 -8.41 -1.62 -0.23
CA ALA A 29 -7.62 -1.86 0.97
C ALA A 29 -6.78 -3.13 0.88
N LEU A 30 -7.39 -4.23 0.41
CA LEU A 30 -6.70 -5.50 0.21
C LEU A 30 -5.62 -5.43 -0.88
N ALA A 31 -5.82 -4.60 -1.92
CA ALA A 31 -4.79 -4.35 -2.92
C ALA A 31 -3.57 -3.60 -2.32
N TRP A 32 -3.78 -2.66 -1.40
CA TRP A 32 -2.70 -2.03 -0.65
C TRP A 32 -1.95 -3.03 0.23
N VAL A 33 -2.66 -3.89 0.97
CA VAL A 33 -2.04 -4.94 1.78
C VAL A 33 -1.20 -5.89 0.92
N ARG A 34 -1.71 -6.29 -0.25
CA ARG A 34 -0.97 -7.11 -1.21
C ARG A 34 0.31 -6.43 -1.68
N THR A 35 0.25 -5.14 -2.00
CA THR A 35 1.42 -4.38 -2.43
C THR A 35 2.46 -4.30 -1.31
N GLY A 36 2.01 -4.03 -0.07
CA GLY A 36 2.88 -4.04 1.10
C GLY A 36 3.54 -5.40 1.33
N LEU A 37 2.78 -6.49 1.20
CA LEU A 37 3.30 -7.85 1.32
C LEU A 37 4.37 -8.16 0.25
N GLY A 38 4.18 -7.69 -0.99
CA GLY A 38 5.16 -7.83 -2.05
C GLY A 38 6.49 -7.15 -1.73
N LEU A 39 6.43 -5.95 -1.14
CA LEU A 39 7.64 -5.22 -0.70
C LEU A 39 8.36 -5.93 0.44
N VAL A 40 7.62 -6.43 1.44
CA VAL A 40 8.21 -7.22 2.55
C VAL A 40 8.86 -8.49 2.01
N ALA A 41 8.16 -9.25 1.15
CA ALA A 41 8.70 -10.46 0.55
C ALA A 41 9.96 -10.18 -0.28
N GLY A 42 9.98 -9.09 -1.04
CA GLY A 42 11.16 -8.65 -1.78
C GLY A 42 12.33 -8.30 -0.86
N GLY A 43 12.09 -7.58 0.24
CA GLY A 43 13.10 -7.29 1.25
C GLY A 43 13.68 -8.56 1.88
N VAL A 44 12.83 -9.51 2.28
CA VAL A 44 13.27 -10.81 2.82
C VAL A 44 14.08 -11.61 1.79
N ALA A 45 13.69 -11.58 0.52
CA ALA A 45 14.47 -12.23 -0.54
C ALA A 45 15.86 -11.59 -0.73
N LEU A 46 15.96 -10.26 -0.59
CA LEU A 46 17.23 -9.53 -0.67
C LEU A 46 18.19 -9.90 0.48
N THR A 47 17.70 -10.09 1.71
CA THR A 47 18.55 -10.57 2.82
C THR A 47 19.17 -11.94 2.53
N SER A 48 18.43 -12.84 1.87
CA SER A 48 18.97 -14.12 1.44
C SER A 48 20.07 -13.95 0.40
N LEU A 49 19.89 -13.04 -0.57
CA LEU A 49 20.89 -12.75 -1.60
C LEU A 49 22.15 -12.05 -1.04
N ALA A 50 21.97 -11.18 -0.04
CA ALA A 50 23.06 -10.45 0.63
C ALA A 50 24.12 -11.39 1.22
N THR A 51 23.67 -12.56 1.70
CA THR A 51 24.54 -13.60 2.26
C THR A 51 25.52 -14.16 1.22
N PHE A 52 25.15 -14.15 -0.07
CA PHE A 52 25.97 -14.69 -1.16
C PHE A 52 26.91 -13.68 -1.82
N ALA A 53 26.65 -12.37 -1.67
CA ALA A 53 27.28 -11.35 -2.51
C ALA A 53 28.44 -10.56 -1.86
N GLU A 54 28.83 -10.86 -0.61
CA GLU A 54 29.76 -10.08 0.23
C GLU A 54 29.41 -8.57 0.40
N LEU A 55 28.28 -8.13 -0.16
CA LEU A 55 27.74 -6.77 -0.13
C LEU A 55 26.73 -6.57 1.02
N THR A 56 27.03 -7.17 2.17
CA THR A 56 26.03 -7.50 3.21
C THR A 56 25.31 -6.26 3.75
N VAL A 57 26.05 -5.19 4.07
CA VAL A 57 25.47 -4.00 4.73
C VAL A 57 24.51 -3.23 3.82
N LEU A 58 24.86 -3.02 2.55
CA LEU A 58 24.01 -2.25 1.63
C LEU A 58 22.70 -2.98 1.34
N LEU A 59 22.78 -4.29 1.06
CA LEU A 59 21.60 -5.10 0.77
C LEU A 59 20.71 -5.28 2.01
N ASP A 60 21.29 -5.40 3.20
CA ASP A 60 20.53 -5.43 4.47
C ASP A 60 19.78 -4.11 4.70
N VAL A 61 20.41 -2.96 4.43
CA VAL A 61 19.74 -1.65 4.52
C VAL A 61 18.59 -1.55 3.52
N ILE A 62 18.80 -1.95 2.26
CA ILE A 62 17.75 -1.94 1.24
C ILE A 62 16.60 -2.87 1.64
N ALA A 63 16.91 -4.07 2.13
CA ALA A 63 15.93 -5.03 2.61
C ALA A 63 15.11 -4.47 3.78
N ALA A 64 15.77 -3.86 4.77
CA ALA A 64 15.10 -3.22 5.91
C ALA A 64 14.18 -2.09 5.44
N VAL A 65 14.64 -1.23 4.53
CA VAL A 65 13.84 -0.16 3.95
C VAL A 65 12.63 -0.72 3.19
N ALA A 66 12.81 -1.78 2.40
CA ALA A 66 11.72 -2.44 1.68
C ALA A 66 10.65 -3.02 2.63
N CYS A 67 11.08 -3.67 3.72
CA CYS A 67 10.18 -4.19 4.75
C CYS A 67 9.40 -3.07 5.46
N LEU A 68 10.08 -1.99 5.85
CA LEU A 68 9.45 -0.83 6.48
C LEU A 68 8.47 -0.13 5.54
N ALA A 69 8.84 0.04 4.28
CA ALA A 69 7.96 0.58 3.25
C ALA A 69 6.73 -0.33 3.05
N GLY A 70 6.90 -1.65 3.03
CA GLY A 70 5.80 -2.60 2.94
C GLY A 70 4.82 -2.51 4.12
N ALA A 71 5.33 -2.41 5.35
CA ALA A 71 4.52 -2.17 6.53
C ALA A 71 3.77 -0.82 6.47
N ALA A 72 4.44 0.25 6.02
CA ALA A 72 3.82 1.56 5.85
C ALA A 72 2.69 1.53 4.79
N VAL A 73 2.90 0.85 3.68
CA VAL A 73 1.90 0.69 2.60
C VAL A 73 0.68 -0.09 3.09
N ALA A 74 0.87 -1.19 3.84
CA ALA A 74 -0.22 -1.95 4.44
C ALA A 74 -1.00 -1.09 5.46
N GLY A 75 -0.30 -0.36 6.33
CA GLY A 75 -0.91 0.58 7.29
C GLY A 75 -1.68 1.71 6.61
N TYR A 76 -1.17 2.23 5.49
CA TYR A 76 -1.85 3.22 4.67
C TYR A 76 -3.16 2.68 4.09
N GLY A 77 -3.16 1.43 3.61
CA GLY A 77 -4.36 0.73 3.13
C GLY A 77 -5.45 0.68 4.20
N TRP A 78 -5.10 0.28 5.42
CA TRP A 78 -6.03 0.29 6.57
C TRP A 78 -6.57 1.69 6.89
N ARG A 79 -5.70 2.71 6.91
CA ARG A 79 -6.10 4.09 7.19
C ARG A 79 -7.06 4.64 6.14
N THR A 80 -6.77 4.41 4.86
CA THR A 80 -7.62 4.83 3.75
C THR A 80 -8.97 4.14 3.80
N TRP A 81 -8.99 2.81 4.03
CA TRP A 81 -10.22 2.05 4.20
C TRP A 81 -11.12 2.65 5.27
N ARG A 82 -10.59 2.88 6.49
CA ARG A 82 -11.35 3.45 7.61
C ARG A 82 -11.94 4.82 7.27
N ARG A 83 -11.14 5.70 6.65
CA ARG A 83 -11.58 7.06 6.30
C ARG A 83 -12.69 7.06 5.27
N ASN A 84 -12.55 6.24 4.23
CA ASN A 84 -13.55 6.13 3.18
C ASN A 84 -14.84 5.49 3.71
N GLU A 85 -14.72 4.45 4.54
CA GLU A 85 -15.89 3.76 5.11
C GLU A 85 -16.69 4.68 6.03
N ILE A 86 -16.00 5.47 6.88
CA ILE A 86 -16.65 6.48 7.73
C ILE A 86 -17.33 7.54 6.86
N ALA A 87 -16.67 8.03 5.80
CA ALA A 87 -17.27 9.03 4.90
C ALA A 87 -18.51 8.50 4.17
N LEU A 88 -18.49 7.24 3.71
CA LEU A 88 -19.65 6.58 3.10
C LEU A 88 -20.81 6.46 4.09
N ARG A 89 -20.52 6.08 5.34
CA ARG A 89 -21.51 5.94 6.42
C ARG A 89 -22.16 7.25 6.85
N THR A 90 -21.38 8.33 6.87
CA THR A 90 -21.87 9.65 7.30
C THR A 90 -22.38 10.52 6.15
N GLY A 91 -22.38 10.00 4.91
CA GLY A 91 -22.74 10.77 3.72
C GLY A 91 -21.78 11.94 3.43
N ALA A 92 -20.57 11.92 4.00
CA ALA A 92 -19.58 12.97 3.81
C ALA A 92 -18.87 12.81 2.46
N PRO A 93 -18.30 13.91 1.90
CA PRO A 93 -17.48 13.83 0.69
C PRO A 93 -16.31 12.86 0.87
N LEU A 94 -16.03 12.08 -0.18
CA LEU A 94 -14.92 11.12 -0.16
C LEU A 94 -13.56 11.85 -0.04
N PRO A 95 -12.63 11.35 0.79
CA PRO A 95 -11.29 11.91 0.91
C PRO A 95 -10.54 11.91 -0.43
N ALA A 96 -9.74 12.95 -0.67
CA ALA A 96 -8.93 13.05 -1.87
C ALA A 96 -7.95 11.86 -2.00
N PRO A 97 -7.75 11.29 -3.21
CA PRO A 97 -6.89 10.13 -3.43
C PRO A 97 -5.42 10.54 -3.48
N THR A 98 -4.84 10.95 -2.35
CA THR A 98 -3.48 11.51 -2.27
C THR A 98 -2.38 10.55 -2.74
N ALA A 99 -2.57 9.24 -2.59
CA ALA A 99 -1.57 8.26 -3.01
C ALA A 99 -1.57 7.99 -4.51
N LEU A 100 -2.68 8.25 -5.22
CA LEU A 100 -2.80 7.97 -6.65
C LEU A 100 -1.80 8.78 -7.51
N PRO A 101 -1.67 10.12 -7.37
CA PRO A 101 -0.69 10.88 -8.14
C PRO A 101 0.75 10.51 -7.78
N VAL A 102 1.02 10.22 -6.51
CA VAL A 102 2.36 9.83 -6.04
C VAL A 102 2.78 8.49 -6.64
N LEU A 103 1.90 7.49 -6.61
CA LEU A 103 2.18 6.19 -7.22
C LEU A 103 2.31 6.27 -8.74
N ALA A 104 1.39 6.97 -9.40
CA ALA A 104 1.45 7.12 -10.86
C ALA A 104 2.75 7.82 -11.28
N GLY A 105 3.11 8.92 -10.61
CA GLY A 105 4.37 9.62 -10.84
C GLY A 105 5.59 8.74 -10.57
N GLY A 106 5.58 7.98 -9.48
CA GLY A 106 6.65 7.05 -9.12
C GLY A 106 6.85 5.94 -10.16
N VAL A 107 5.77 5.35 -10.67
CA VAL A 107 5.82 4.32 -11.72
C VAL A 107 6.37 4.90 -13.02
N VAL A 108 5.89 6.08 -13.44
CA VAL A 108 6.40 6.76 -14.63
C VAL A 108 7.89 7.07 -14.49
N LEU A 109 8.32 7.62 -13.35
CA LEU A 109 9.72 7.92 -13.08
C LEU A 109 10.59 6.66 -13.13
N MET A 110 10.16 5.59 -12.47
CA MET A 110 10.86 4.30 -12.48
C MET A 110 11.01 3.76 -13.91
N ALA A 111 9.94 3.80 -14.71
CA ALA A 111 9.97 3.35 -16.10
C ALA A 111 10.97 4.16 -16.94
N LEU A 112 11.00 5.48 -16.78
CA LEU A 112 11.93 6.36 -17.50
C LEU A 112 13.38 6.10 -17.11
N VAL A 113 13.67 5.93 -15.81
CA VAL A 113 15.03 5.63 -15.33
C VAL A 113 15.52 4.29 -15.88
N LEU A 114 14.69 3.25 -15.81
CA LEU A 114 15.05 1.93 -16.32
C LEU A 114 15.22 1.93 -17.85
N ALA A 115 14.37 2.63 -18.59
CA ALA A 115 14.52 2.77 -20.03
C ALA A 115 15.83 3.51 -20.39
N GLY A 116 16.15 4.60 -19.68
CA GLY A 116 17.41 5.32 -19.87
C GLY A 116 18.63 4.45 -19.57
N TYR A 117 18.61 3.71 -18.45
CA TYR A 117 19.67 2.76 -18.11
C TYR A 117 19.85 1.69 -19.19
N ALA A 118 18.75 1.10 -19.67
CA ALA A 118 18.80 0.07 -20.72
C ALA A 118 19.45 0.61 -22.00
N VAL A 119 19.08 1.82 -22.44
CA VAL A 119 19.69 2.44 -23.62
C VAL A 119 21.19 2.67 -23.43
N VAL A 120 21.60 3.21 -22.28
CA VAL A 120 23.03 3.45 -21.98
C VAL A 120 23.82 2.14 -21.89
N SER A 121 23.24 1.07 -21.35
CA SER A 121 23.92 -0.23 -21.21
C SER A 121 24.13 -0.98 -22.53
N VAL A 122 23.38 -0.62 -23.58
CA VAL A 122 23.43 -1.26 -24.90
C VAL A 122 24.41 -0.54 -25.85
N VAL A 123 24.77 0.71 -25.54
CA VAL A 123 25.71 1.55 -26.30
C VAL A 123 27.12 1.42 -25.74
#